data_AF-A0A946SNQ0-F1
#
_entry.id   AF-A0A946SNQ0-F1
#
_cell.length_a   1.000
_cell.length_b   1.000
_cell.length_c   1.000
_cell.angle_alpha   90.00
_cell.angle_beta   90.00
_cell.angle_gamma   90.00
#
_symmetry.space_group_name_H-M   'P 1'
#
loop_
_entity.id
_entity.type
_entity.pdbx_description
1 polymer ?
#
loop_
_entity_poly.entity_id
_entity_poly.type
_entity_poly.pdbx_seq_one_letter_code
_entity_poly.pdbx_strand_id
1 'polypeptide(L)'
;MGWVEALDGRVIALDTAPFIYYLEEHDVYLPLLDPLFASVTDGTVRVITSTVTLLEVLVAPRRRGDDDLVDRYRQMLLDTRGVEVHPVSEAVAETAAQLRAEHTVRTPDAIQLATAVCGHASHFLTNDRRLPSLSNVEVLLVDDLLLAE
;
A
#
# COMPACT_ATOMS: atom_id res chain seq x y z
N MET A 1 4.37 19.11 -1.89
CA MET A 1 4.95 18.12 -2.82
C MET A 1 3.96 17.94 -3.95
N GLY A 2 4.35 18.22 -5.20
CA GLY A 2 3.39 18.21 -6.32
C GLY A 2 2.79 16.84 -6.62
N TRP A 3 3.45 15.74 -6.22
CA TRP A 3 2.93 14.39 -6.49
C TRP A 3 1.76 14.01 -5.58
N VAL A 4 1.74 14.45 -4.31
CA VAL A 4 0.60 14.18 -3.40
C VAL A 4 -0.63 14.97 -3.85
N GLU A 5 -0.47 16.22 -4.27
CA GLU A 5 -1.55 17.05 -4.82
C GLU A 5 -2.21 16.41 -6.06
N ALA A 6 -1.45 15.64 -6.85
CA ALA A 6 -1.99 14.90 -7.99
C ALA A 6 -2.94 13.74 -7.56
N LEU A 7 -2.89 13.35 -6.29
CA LEU A 7 -3.70 12.28 -5.70
C LEU A 7 -4.97 12.78 -5.01
N ASP A 8 -5.21 14.09 -4.96
CA ASP A 8 -6.38 14.69 -4.31
C ASP A 8 -7.70 14.08 -4.81
N GLY A 9 -8.55 13.69 -3.86
CA GLY A 9 -9.85 13.06 -4.11
C GLY A 9 -9.77 11.63 -4.64
N ARG A 10 -8.58 11.03 -4.71
CA ARG A 10 -8.39 9.68 -5.26
C ARG A 10 -8.33 8.61 -4.19
N VAL A 11 -8.58 7.38 -4.65
CA VAL A 11 -8.22 6.16 -3.95
C VAL A 11 -6.87 5.70 -4.46
N ILE A 12 -5.95 5.43 -3.54
CA ILE A 12 -4.65 4.84 -3.81
C ILE A 12 -4.52 3.55 -3.02
N ALA A 13 -3.90 2.55 -3.64
CA ALA A 13 -3.57 1.31 -2.99
C ALA A 13 -2.10 1.35 -2.55
N LEU A 14 -1.82 0.91 -1.33
CA LEU A 14 -0.47 0.81 -0.80
C LEU A 14 -0.07 -0.65 -0.64
N ASP A 15 1.12 -0.97 -1.10
CA ASP A 15 1.85 -2.19 -0.76
C ASP A 15 2.32 -2.15 0.71
N THR A 16 2.95 -3.22 1.16
CA THR A 16 3.49 -3.35 2.52
C THR A 16 4.64 -2.38 2.81
N ALA A 17 5.54 -2.16 1.84
CA ALA A 17 6.76 -1.37 2.07
C ALA A 17 6.49 0.09 2.49
N PRO A 18 5.60 0.87 1.84
CA PRO A 18 5.26 2.22 2.30
C PRO A 18 4.77 2.30 3.75
N PHE A 19 3.99 1.33 4.23
CA PHE A 19 3.55 1.31 5.63
C PHE A 19 4.73 1.08 6.58
N ILE A 20 5.65 0.18 6.25
CA ILE A 20 6.86 -0.08 7.04
C ILE A 20 7.71 1.20 7.11
N TYR A 21 7.96 1.83 5.96
CA TYR A 21 8.79 3.04 5.88
C TYR A 21 8.23 4.19 6.71
N TYR A 22 6.92 4.39 6.68
CA TYR A 22 6.27 5.44 7.46
C TYR A 22 6.26 5.11 8.96
N LEU A 23 5.81 3.91 9.34
CA LEU A 23 5.59 3.58 10.75
C LEU A 23 6.90 3.34 11.51
N GLU A 24 7.92 2.79 10.84
CA GLU A 24 9.26 2.58 11.41
C GLU A 24 10.21 3.76 11.15
N GLU A 25 9.68 4.91 10.70
CA GLU A 25 10.42 6.18 10.54
C GLU A 25 11.69 6.05 9.69
N HIS A 26 11.58 5.41 8.53
CA HIS A 26 12.73 5.20 7.66
C HIS A 26 13.29 6.54 7.15
N ASP A 27 14.50 6.92 7.58
CA ASP A 27 15.14 8.23 7.34
C ASP A 27 14.98 8.79 5.93
N VAL A 28 15.14 7.94 4.90
CA VAL A 28 15.08 8.35 3.50
C VAL A 28 13.65 8.54 2.98
N TYR A 29 12.70 7.70 3.43
CA TYR A 29 11.36 7.63 2.84
C TYR A 29 10.30 8.37 3.66
N LEU A 30 10.54 8.54 4.97
CA LEU A 30 9.61 9.23 5.85
C LEU A 30 9.29 10.66 5.37
N PRO A 31 10.28 11.52 5.01
CA PRO A 31 9.97 12.87 4.56
C PRO A 31 9.06 12.89 3.33
N LEU A 32 9.21 11.90 2.43
CA LEU A 32 8.40 11.74 1.23
C LEU A 32 6.98 11.25 1.55
N LEU A 33 6.84 10.31 2.48
CA LEU A 33 5.56 9.69 2.84
C LEU A 33 4.73 10.53 3.83
N ASP A 34 5.36 11.40 4.60
CA ASP A 34 4.69 12.26 5.59
C ASP A 34 3.53 13.07 4.98
N PRO A 35 3.70 13.79 3.85
CA PRO A 35 2.60 14.52 3.24
C PRO A 35 1.47 13.61 2.71
N LEU A 36 1.79 12.38 2.28
CA LEU A 36 0.78 11.40 1.88
C LEU A 36 -0.09 10.99 3.07
N PHE A 37 0.51 10.64 4.20
CA PHE A 37 -0.27 10.23 5.37
C PHE A 37 -0.97 11.40 6.06
N ALA A 38 -0.45 12.62 5.91
CA ALA A 38 -1.17 13.84 6.27
C ALA A 38 -2.44 14.03 5.42
N SER A 39 -2.36 13.81 4.10
CA SER A 39 -3.50 13.90 3.18
C SER A 39 -4.53 12.77 3.37
N VAL A 40 -4.11 11.63 3.93
CA VAL A 40 -5.05 10.60 4.39
C VAL A 40 -5.79 11.06 5.65
N THR A 41 -5.07 11.68 6.59
CA THR A 41 -5.62 12.14 7.87
C THR A 41 -6.62 13.29 7.69
N ASP A 42 -6.36 14.21 6.77
CA ASP A 42 -7.27 15.31 6.44
C ASP A 42 -8.47 14.87 5.56
N GLY A 43 -8.42 13.65 5.01
CA GLY A 43 -9.47 13.04 4.20
C GLY A 43 -9.47 13.47 2.73
N THR A 44 -8.40 14.10 2.25
CA THR A 44 -8.23 14.44 0.83
C THR A 44 -7.86 13.22 -0.01
N VAL A 45 -7.13 12.25 0.56
CA VAL A 45 -6.76 10.98 -0.08
C VAL A 45 -7.32 9.81 0.70
N ARG A 46 -7.76 8.75 0.00
CA ARG A 46 -8.12 7.48 0.63
C ARG A 46 -7.10 6.41 0.27
N VAL A 47 -6.63 5.68 1.27
CA VAL A 47 -5.72 4.55 1.13
C VAL A 47 -6.50 3.26 1.28
N ILE A 48 -6.24 2.31 0.39
CA ILE A 48 -6.66 0.92 0.56
C ILE A 48 -5.44 -0.01 0.58
N THR A 49 -5.57 -1.16 1.20
CA THR A 49 -4.56 -2.23 1.13
C THR A 49 -5.22 -3.59 1.37
N SER A 50 -4.46 -4.68 1.24
CA SER A 50 -4.98 -6.03 1.46
C SER A 50 -4.78 -6.50 2.92
N THR A 51 -5.60 -7.45 3.38
CA THR A 51 -5.30 -8.23 4.59
C THR A 51 -3.94 -8.95 4.51
N VAL A 52 -3.38 -9.13 3.31
CA VAL A 52 -2.00 -9.60 3.12
C VAL A 52 -0.99 -8.64 3.75
N THR A 53 -1.17 -7.33 3.62
CA THR A 53 -0.32 -6.32 4.26
C THR A 53 -0.32 -6.47 5.77
N LEU A 54 -1.50 -6.66 6.38
CA LEU A 54 -1.62 -6.90 7.81
C LEU A 54 -0.86 -8.17 8.24
N LEU A 55 -0.94 -9.24 7.45
CA LEU A 55 -0.16 -10.45 7.70
C LEU A 55 1.35 -10.13 7.66
N GLU A 56 1.81 -9.45 6.62
CA GLU A 56 3.24 -9.21 6.38
C GLU A 56 3.88 -8.31 7.45
N VAL A 57 3.24 -7.17 7.77
CA VAL A 57 3.79 -6.22 8.76
C VAL A 57 3.84 -6.80 10.17
N LEU A 58 2.94 -7.73 10.51
CA LEU A 58 2.89 -8.30 11.86
C LEU A 58 3.89 -9.43 12.09
N VAL A 59 4.47 -10.04 11.05
CA VAL A 59 5.37 -11.20 11.22
C VAL A 59 6.66 -10.83 11.95
N ALA A 60 7.34 -9.76 11.51
CA ALA A 60 8.62 -9.35 12.07
C ALA A 60 8.52 -8.91 13.56
N PRO A 61 7.62 -7.99 13.96
CA PRO A 61 7.51 -7.56 15.34
C PRO A 61 7.05 -8.70 16.26
N ARG A 62 6.13 -9.58 15.83
CA ARG A 62 5.73 -10.77 16.61
C ARG A 62 6.89 -11.73 16.87
N ARG A 63 7.79 -11.92 15.89
CA ARG A 63 9.00 -12.76 16.08
C ARG A 63 9.97 -12.15 17.09
N ARG A 64 9.99 -10.81 17.21
CA ARG A 64 10.86 -10.08 18.13
C ARG A 64 10.24 -9.89 19.52
N GLY A 65 8.95 -10.16 19.68
CA GLY A 65 8.20 -9.87 20.92
C GLY A 65 7.96 -8.38 21.11
N ASP A 66 7.90 -7.62 20.02
CA ASP A 66 7.66 -6.18 20.02
C ASP A 66 6.16 -5.90 19.91
N ASP A 67 5.46 -6.04 21.03
CA ASP A 67 4.00 -5.86 21.10
C ASP A 67 3.58 -4.41 20.84
N ASP A 68 4.44 -3.43 21.20
CA ASP A 68 4.20 -2.01 20.92
C ASP A 68 4.14 -1.74 19.40
N LEU A 69 5.09 -2.27 18.62
CA LEU A 69 5.06 -2.13 17.17
C LEU A 69 3.90 -2.91 16.52
N VAL A 70 3.54 -4.08 17.06
CA VAL A 70 2.32 -4.81 16.64
C VAL A 70 1.07 -3.93 16.79
N ASP A 71 0.92 -3.28 17.94
CA ASP A 71 -0.25 -2.44 18.21
C ASP A 71 -0.27 -1.18 17.34
N ARG A 72 0.89 -0.56 17.09
CA ARG A 72 0.99 0.56 16.14
C ARG A 72 0.57 0.16 14.72
N TYR A 73 0.99 -1.00 14.23
CA TYR A 73 0.55 -1.49 12.91
C TYR A 73 -0.96 -1.76 12.87
N ARG A 74 -1.52 -2.34 13.94
CA ARG A 74 -2.97 -2.58 14.03
C ARG A 74 -3.76 -1.29 14.06
N GLN A 75 -3.36 -0.31 14.86
CA GLN A 75 -3.99 1.00 14.91
C GLN A 75 -3.94 1.67 13.53
N MET A 76 -2.77 1.68 12.90
CA MET A 76 -2.58 2.28 11.59
C MET A 76 -3.47 1.66 10.50
N LEU A 77 -3.58 0.34 10.48
CA LEU A 77 -4.29 -0.39 9.42
C LEU A 77 -5.79 -0.56 9.68
N LEU A 78 -6.22 -0.62 10.95
CA LEU A 78 -7.59 -1.00 11.31
C LEU A 78 -8.39 0.15 11.94
N ASP A 79 -7.71 1.14 12.53
CA ASP A 79 -8.34 2.20 13.32
C ASP A 79 -8.11 3.61 12.73
N THR A 80 -7.25 3.76 11.72
CA THR A 80 -7.02 5.05 11.03
C THR A 80 -8.12 5.35 10.03
N ARG A 81 -8.78 6.49 10.19
CA ARG A 81 -9.73 7.01 9.20
C ARG A 81 -9.00 7.29 7.88
N GLY A 82 -9.58 6.81 6.77
CA GLY A 82 -9.00 6.99 5.44
C GLY A 82 -8.06 5.86 5.01
N VAL A 83 -7.79 4.89 5.90
CA VAL A 83 -7.11 3.62 5.56
C VAL A 83 -8.14 2.49 5.62
N GLU A 84 -8.28 1.74 4.53
CA GLU A 84 -9.20 0.59 4.45
C GLU A 84 -8.43 -0.69 4.11
N VAL A 85 -8.53 -1.71 4.97
CA VAL A 85 -7.94 -3.03 4.72
C VAL A 85 -9.00 -3.95 4.13
N HIS A 86 -8.83 -4.31 2.86
CA HIS A 86 -9.75 -5.17 2.14
C HIS A 86 -9.39 -6.66 2.34
N PRO A 87 -10.37 -7.52 2.66
CA PRO A 87 -10.15 -8.96 2.71
C PRO A 87 -9.88 -9.53 1.31
N VAL A 88 -9.18 -10.67 1.27
CA VAL A 88 -9.05 -11.48 0.05
C VAL A 88 -10.39 -12.15 -0.24
N SER A 89 -11.26 -11.44 -0.95
CA SER A 89 -12.56 -11.93 -1.42
C SER A 89 -12.41 -12.83 -2.66
N GLU A 90 -13.50 -13.50 -3.06
CA GLU A 90 -13.55 -14.28 -4.29
C GLU A 90 -13.17 -13.44 -5.52
N ALA A 91 -13.68 -12.21 -5.63
CA ALA A 91 -13.36 -11.30 -6.73
C ALA A 91 -11.87 -10.92 -6.76
N VAL A 92 -11.25 -10.69 -5.59
CA VAL A 92 -9.81 -10.43 -5.48
C VAL A 92 -9.03 -11.68 -5.88
N ALA A 93 -9.46 -12.87 -5.45
CA ALA A 93 -8.79 -14.12 -5.78
C ALA A 93 -8.84 -14.45 -7.28
N GLU A 94 -9.99 -14.27 -7.94
CA GLU A 94 -10.13 -14.45 -9.39
C GLU A 94 -9.28 -13.43 -10.16
N THR A 95 -9.32 -12.16 -9.74
CA THR A 95 -8.50 -11.12 -10.37
C THR A 95 -7.00 -11.39 -10.18
N ALA A 96 -6.57 -11.83 -9.00
CA ALA A 96 -5.18 -12.21 -8.74
C ALA A 96 -4.75 -13.42 -9.57
N ALA A 97 -5.65 -14.40 -9.76
CA ALA A 97 -5.38 -15.54 -10.63
C ALA A 97 -5.20 -15.10 -12.09
N GLN A 98 -6.04 -14.18 -12.59
CA GLN A 98 -5.91 -13.61 -13.92
C GLN A 98 -4.58 -12.87 -14.09
N LEU A 99 -4.23 -11.99 -13.15
CA LEU A 99 -2.96 -11.27 -13.16
C LEU A 99 -1.76 -12.23 -13.18
N ARG A 100 -1.83 -13.36 -12.48
CA ARG A 100 -0.78 -14.39 -12.49
C ARG A 100 -0.73 -15.22 -13.77
N ALA A 101 -1.84 -15.31 -14.50
CA ALA A 101 -1.87 -15.98 -15.80
C ALA A 101 -1.24 -15.08 -16.88
N GLU A 102 -1.40 -13.76 -16.76
CA GLU A 102 -0.90 -12.76 -17.71
C GLU A 102 0.52 -12.29 -17.40
N HIS A 103 0.90 -12.28 -16.12
CA HIS A 103 2.17 -11.76 -15.64
C HIS A 103 2.87 -12.72 -14.68
N THR A 104 4.21 -12.70 -14.67
CA THR A 104 5.02 -13.48 -13.72
C THR A 104 5.12 -12.78 -12.37
N VAL A 105 4.01 -12.74 -11.63
CA VAL A 105 3.93 -12.17 -10.27
C VAL A 105 3.69 -13.24 -9.20
N ARG A 106 4.21 -13.02 -7.99
CA ARG A 106 3.99 -13.94 -6.86
C ARG A 106 2.57 -13.77 -6.33
N THR A 107 2.07 -14.77 -5.61
CA THR A 107 0.70 -14.75 -5.07
C THR A 107 0.41 -13.54 -4.16
N PRO A 108 1.27 -13.14 -3.19
CA PRO A 108 1.03 -11.96 -2.38
C PRO A 108 0.91 -10.69 -3.22
N ASP A 109 1.89 -10.45 -4.11
CA ASP A 109 1.91 -9.32 -5.04
C ASP A 109 0.67 -9.27 -5.94
N ALA A 110 0.25 -10.43 -6.45
CA ALA A 110 -0.96 -10.53 -7.27
C ALA A 110 -2.23 -10.19 -6.47
N ILE A 111 -2.30 -10.58 -5.19
CA ILE A 111 -3.42 -10.23 -4.32
C ILE A 111 -3.42 -8.74 -3.99
N GLN A 112 -2.25 -8.14 -3.72
CA GLN A 112 -2.08 -6.70 -3.51
C GLN A 112 -2.60 -5.91 -4.73
N LEU A 113 -2.11 -6.25 -5.92
CA LEU A 113 -2.54 -5.63 -7.18
C LEU A 113 -4.02 -5.86 -7.49
N ALA A 114 -4.53 -7.08 -7.29
CA ALA A 114 -5.94 -7.37 -7.45
C ALA A 114 -6.82 -6.59 -6.46
N THR A 115 -6.34 -6.38 -5.23
CA THR A 115 -7.01 -5.54 -4.23
C THR A 115 -7.10 -4.10 -4.73
N ALA A 116 -6.03 -3.57 -5.33
CA ALA A 116 -6.03 -2.25 -5.95
C ALA A 116 -7.07 -2.14 -7.07
N VAL A 117 -7.10 -3.13 -7.97
CA VAL A 117 -8.05 -3.20 -9.09
C VAL A 117 -9.50 -3.27 -8.59
N CYS A 118 -9.82 -4.22 -7.70
CA CYS A 118 -11.18 -4.38 -7.17
C CYS A 118 -11.62 -3.18 -6.31
N GLY A 119 -10.68 -2.53 -5.62
CA GLY A 119 -10.92 -1.32 -4.86
C GLY A 119 -10.98 -0.04 -5.69
N HIS A 120 -10.87 -0.15 -7.03
CA HIS A 120 -10.87 0.98 -7.96
C HIS A 120 -9.81 2.04 -7.60
N ALA A 121 -8.67 1.59 -7.08
CA ALA A 121 -7.54 2.45 -6.84
C ALA A 121 -7.02 2.99 -8.17
N SER A 122 -6.74 4.29 -8.19
CA SER A 122 -6.12 4.95 -9.34
C SER A 122 -4.62 4.67 -9.43
N HIS A 123 -3.98 4.49 -8.27
CA HIS A 123 -2.54 4.27 -8.16
C HIS A 123 -2.24 3.11 -7.21
N PHE A 124 -1.11 2.45 -7.41
CA PHE A 124 -0.53 1.45 -6.52
C PHE A 124 0.88 1.88 -6.11
N LEU A 125 1.08 2.24 -4.85
CA LEU A 125 2.36 2.69 -4.31
C LEU A 125 3.15 1.50 -3.75
N THR A 126 4.35 1.29 -4.27
CA THR A 126 5.23 0.16 -3.91
C THR A 126 6.70 0.58 -4.03
N ASN A 127 7.61 -0.31 -3.66
CA ASN A 127 9.01 -0.18 -4.04
C ASN A 127 9.54 -1.44 -4.77
N ASP A 128 8.65 -2.32 -5.24
CA ASP A 128 9.02 -3.47 -6.06
C ASP A 128 8.94 -3.14 -7.56
N ARG A 129 10.10 -2.88 -8.17
CA ARG A 129 10.25 -2.61 -9.60
C ARG A 129 9.84 -3.76 -10.53
N ARG A 130 9.57 -4.95 -9.98
CA ARG A 130 9.20 -6.14 -10.77
C ARG A 130 7.70 -6.24 -11.02
N LEU A 131 6.89 -5.40 -10.37
CA LEU A 131 5.45 -5.43 -10.56
C LEU A 131 5.08 -4.91 -11.95
N PRO A 132 4.12 -5.56 -12.63
CA PRO A 132 3.67 -5.14 -13.95
C PRO A 132 2.91 -3.82 -13.86
N SER A 133 2.98 -3.02 -14.93
CA SER A 133 2.03 -1.93 -15.12
C SER A 133 0.66 -2.50 -15.46
N LEU A 134 -0.39 -1.96 -14.82
CA LEU A 134 -1.77 -2.30 -15.13
C LEU A 134 -2.40 -1.19 -15.97
N SER A 135 -3.45 -1.51 -16.74
CA SER A 135 -4.11 -0.53 -17.63
C SER A 135 -4.94 0.50 -16.88
N ASN A 136 -5.41 0.15 -15.68
CA ASN A 136 -6.34 0.93 -14.86
C ASN A 136 -5.76 1.35 -13.50
N VAL A 137 -4.54 0.94 -13.17
CA VAL A 137 -3.86 1.29 -11.93
C VAL A 137 -2.43 1.70 -12.25
N GLU A 138 -2.10 2.96 -11.99
CA GLU A 138 -0.76 3.51 -12.19
C GLU A 138 0.16 3.08 -11.04
N VAL A 139 1.25 2.37 -11.36
CA VAL A 139 2.22 1.93 -10.35
C VAL A 139 3.20 3.07 -10.07
N LEU A 140 3.23 3.54 -8.83
CA LEU A 140 4.19 4.53 -8.34
C LEU A 140 5.26 3.84 -7.50
N LEU A 141 6.52 4.08 -7.84
CA LEU A 141 7.66 3.61 -7.06
C LEU A 141 8.09 4.70 -6.08
N VAL A 142 8.15 4.37 -4.79
CA VAL A 142 8.62 5.30 -3.75
C VAL A 142 10.02 5.83 -4.09
N ASP A 143 10.92 4.96 -4.58
CA ASP A 143 12.26 5.36 -5.05
C ASP A 143 12.24 6.41 -6.18
N ASP A 144 11.31 6.30 -7.12
CA ASP A 144 11.27 7.21 -8.28
C ASP A 144 10.71 8.59 -7.88
N LEU A 145 9.87 8.64 -6.84
CA LEU A 145 9.35 9.89 -6.28
C LEU A 145 10.43 10.69 -5.52
N LEU A 146 11.42 10.02 -4.92
CA LEU A 146 12.57 10.70 -4.29
C LEU A 146 13.42 11.48 -5.29
N LEU A 147 13.46 11.04 -6.55
CA LEU A 147 14.26 11.65 -7.61
C LEU A 147 13.53 12.84 -8.28
N ALA A 148 12.24 13.02 -7.98
CA ALA A 148 11.40 14.06 -8.54
C ALA A 148 11.31 15.32 -7.64
N GLU A 149 11.99 15.33 -6.49
CA GLU A 149 12.10 16.45 -5.55
C GLU A 149 13.38 17.28 -5.72
#